data_AF-A0A0K9FDT4-F1
#
_entry.id   AF-A0A0K9FDT4-F1
#
_cell.length_a   1.000
_cell.length_b   1.000
_cell.length_c   1.000
_cell.angle_alpha   90.00
_cell.angle_beta   90.00
_cell.angle_gamma   90.00
#
_symmetry.space_group_name_H-M   'P 1'
#
loop_
_entity.id
_entity.type
_entity.pdbx_description
1 polymer ?
#
loop_
_entity_poly.entity_id
_entity_poly.type
_entity_poly.pdbx_seq_one_letter_code
_entity_poly.pdbx_strand_id
1 'polypeptide(L)'
;MNVNFVSYEDKCGNGTYMICYRGWNLDFHYDDKELLYASIPEDGPYLIYFRSSPFPTFGKDIEIVKEYLQEKHGIRDFLYYDSDSDEASYVNF
;
A
#
# COMPACT_ATOMS: atom_id res chain seq x y z
N MET A 1 -16.58 8.58 -8.87
CA MET A 1 -16.23 7.97 -7.57
C MET A 1 -15.15 8.87 -6.98
N ASN A 2 -15.45 9.58 -5.89
CA ASN A 2 -14.54 10.58 -5.32
C ASN A 2 -13.72 9.93 -4.21
N VAL A 3 -12.41 9.91 -4.36
CA VAL A 3 -11.49 9.46 -3.32
C VAL A 3 -11.08 10.70 -2.51
N ASN A 4 -11.50 10.83 -1.24
CA ASN A 4 -11.04 11.94 -0.40
C ASN A 4 -9.74 11.54 0.30
N PHE A 5 -8.69 12.30 0.05
CA PHE A 5 -7.37 12.06 0.65
C PHE A 5 -7.09 13.09 1.73
N VAL A 6 -6.66 12.64 2.91
CA VAL A 6 -6.36 13.50 4.08
C VAL A 6 -4.85 13.61 4.23
N SER A 7 -4.33 14.82 4.49
CA SER A 7 -2.90 15.11 4.58
C SER A 7 -2.35 15.18 6.02
N TYR A 8 -1.24 14.47 6.23
CA TYR A 8 -0.07 14.68 7.12
C TYR A 8 -0.22 15.16 8.58
N GLU A 9 -1.29 14.82 9.28
CA GLU A 9 -1.26 14.73 10.75
C GLU A 9 -2.16 13.57 11.17
N ASP A 10 -1.60 12.39 11.47
CA ASP A 10 -2.29 11.25 12.09
C ASP A 10 -3.78 11.08 11.69
N LYS A 11 -4.07 11.07 10.39
CA LYS A 11 -5.44 11.04 9.89
C LYS A 11 -5.56 10.09 8.71
N CYS A 12 -6.39 9.07 8.92
CA CYS A 12 -6.78 8.13 7.89
C CYS A 12 -7.56 8.86 6.78
N GLY A 13 -7.18 8.61 5.52
CA GLY A 13 -7.86 9.15 4.35
C GLY A 13 -9.25 8.52 4.15
N ASN A 14 -10.21 9.26 3.59
CA ASN A 14 -11.58 8.80 3.39
C ASN A 14 -11.87 8.53 1.90
N GLY A 15 -11.35 7.41 1.39
CA GLY A 15 -11.58 6.89 0.04
C GLY A 15 -12.39 5.59 0.05
N THR A 16 -12.47 4.90 -1.09
CA THR A 16 -12.96 3.49 -1.13
C THR A 16 -12.18 2.61 -0.16
N TYR A 17 -10.90 2.92 0.03
CA TYR A 17 -10.03 2.35 1.04
C TYR A 17 -9.63 3.44 2.02
N MET A 18 -9.59 3.08 3.30
CA MET A 18 -9.05 3.91 4.36
C MET A 18 -7.59 3.53 4.54
N ILE A 19 -6.67 4.42 4.16
CA ILE A 19 -5.22 4.19 4.28
C ILE A 19 -4.78 4.92 5.55
N CYS A 20 -4.33 4.17 6.54
CA CYS A 20 -3.81 4.70 7.79
C CYS A 20 -2.28 4.59 7.78
N TYR A 21 -1.60 5.67 8.16
CA TYR A 21 -0.16 5.76 8.13
C TYR A 21 0.38 5.76 9.57
N ARG A 22 1.31 4.86 9.89
CA ARG A 22 1.93 4.77 11.22
C ARG A 22 3.45 4.73 11.09
N GLY A 23 4.06 5.92 11.10
CA GLY A 23 5.50 6.06 10.84
C GLY A 23 5.83 5.71 9.39
N TRP A 24 6.53 4.60 9.17
CA TRP A 24 6.92 4.09 7.84
C TRP A 24 6.00 2.98 7.33
N ASN A 25 4.93 2.68 8.06
CA ASN A 25 4.01 1.60 7.77
C ASN A 25 2.69 2.15 7.24
N LEU A 26 2.11 1.46 6.27
CA LEU A 26 0.82 1.72 5.67
C LEU A 26 -0.10 0.54 5.96
N ASP A 27 -1.23 0.84 6.59
CA ASP A 27 -2.31 -0.10 6.80
C ASP A 27 -3.45 0.26 5.83
N PHE A 28 -3.81 -0.68 4.97
CA PHE A 28 -4.93 -0.52 4.04
C PHE A 28 -6.17 -1.17 4.62
N HIS A 29 -7.21 -0.37 4.84
CA HIS A 29 -8.49 -0.82 5.36
C HIS A 29 -9.58 -0.67 4.31
N TYR A 30 -10.58 -1.55 4.35
CA TYR A 30 -11.86 -1.37 3.69
C TYR A 30 -12.93 -1.59 4.76
N ASP A 31 -13.70 -0.55 5.06
CA ASP A 31 -14.56 -0.50 6.25
C ASP A 31 -13.72 -0.68 7.54
N ASP A 32 -14.19 -1.46 8.53
CA ASP A 32 -13.51 -1.69 9.82
C ASP A 32 -12.46 -2.84 9.81
N LYS A 33 -12.08 -3.36 8.63
CA LYS A 33 -11.13 -4.48 8.52
C LYS A 33 -9.81 -4.03 7.91
N GLU A 34 -8.71 -4.29 8.63
CA GLU A 34 -7.35 -4.25 8.09
C GLU A 34 -7.24 -5.35 7.02
N LEU A 35 -6.91 -4.95 5.79
CA LEU A 35 -6.85 -5.85 4.64
C LEU A 35 -5.43 -6.20 4.25
N LEU A 36 -4.51 -5.24 4.36
CA LEU A 36 -3.16 -5.39 3.86
C LEU A 36 -2.20 -4.44 4.57
N TYR A 37 -1.08 -5.00 5.02
CA TYR A 37 0.02 -4.25 5.61
C TYR A 37 1.10 -3.99 4.57
N ALA A 38 1.60 -2.76 4.53
CA ALA A 38 2.77 -2.40 3.76
C ALA A 38 3.73 -1.49 4.54
N SER A 39 4.97 -1.37 4.08
CA SER A 39 5.98 -0.50 4.69
C SER A 39 6.91 0.12 3.65
N ILE A 40 7.29 1.37 3.86
CA ILE A 40 8.32 2.08 3.10
C ILE A 40 9.60 2.08 3.94
N PRO A 41 10.75 1.60 3.46
CA PRO A 41 11.99 1.62 4.24
C PRO A 41 12.58 3.04 4.32
N GLU A 42 13.25 3.36 5.43
CA GLU A 42 13.96 4.64 5.61
C GLU A 42 15.04 4.89 4.54
N ASP A 43 15.80 3.85 4.20
CA ASP A 43 16.92 3.93 3.25
C ASP A 43 16.48 3.84 1.78
N GLY A 44 15.20 3.59 1.53
CA GLY A 44 14.62 3.44 0.20
C GLY A 44 13.23 4.07 0.10
N PRO A 45 13.10 5.39 0.27
CA PRO A 45 11.81 6.08 0.36
C PRO A 45 10.99 6.06 -0.96
N TYR A 46 11.54 5.43 -2.01
CA TYR A 46 10.89 5.23 -3.30
C TYR A 46 10.37 3.79 -3.48
N LEU A 47 10.44 2.96 -2.44
CA LEU A 47 10.04 1.56 -2.46
C LEU A 47 8.97 1.28 -1.41
N ILE A 48 7.97 0.48 -1.75
CA ILE A 48 7.01 -0.04 -0.79
C ILE A 48 7.02 -1.57 -0.81
N TYR A 49 6.99 -2.17 0.39
CA TYR A 49 6.89 -3.60 0.60
C TYR A 49 5.51 -3.95 1.14
N PHE A 50 4.77 -4.81 0.46
CA PHE A 50 3.55 -5.44 0.95
C PHE A 50 3.88 -6.78 1.60
N ARG A 51 3.28 -7.08 2.77
CA ARG A 51 3.52 -8.36 3.47
C ARG A 51 2.84 -9.57 2.82
N SER A 52 1.98 -9.35 1.84
CA SER A 52 1.35 -10.39 1.03
C SER A 52 0.95 -9.81 -0.32
N SER A 53 0.53 -10.68 -1.24
CA SER A 53 0.05 -10.25 -2.56
C SER A 53 -1.07 -9.20 -2.46
N PRO A 54 -0.94 -8.04 -3.13
CA PRO A 54 -1.95 -6.99 -3.09
C PRO A 54 -3.11 -7.23 -4.07
N PHE A 55 -2.95 -8.16 -5.03
CA PHE A 55 -3.94 -8.45 -6.07
C PHE A 55 -5.28 -8.98 -5.53
N PRO A 56 -5.34 -9.88 -4.53
CA PRO A 56 -6.61 -10.31 -3.94
C PRO A 56 -7.39 -9.16 -3.30
N THR A 57 -6.68 -8.14 -2.79
CA THR A 57 -7.26 -7.01 -2.05
C THR A 57 -7.75 -5.91 -2.99
N PHE A 58 -6.92 -5.49 -3.94
CA PHE A 58 -7.23 -4.37 -4.82
C PHE A 58 -7.78 -4.79 -6.18
N GLY A 59 -7.48 -6.01 -6.64
CA GLY A 59 -7.92 -6.52 -7.93
C GLY A 59 -7.62 -5.54 -9.06
N LYS A 60 -8.68 -5.08 -9.74
CA LYS A 60 -8.59 -4.10 -10.85
C LYS A 60 -8.17 -2.69 -10.40
N ASP A 61 -8.31 -2.37 -9.12
CA ASP A 61 -8.03 -1.04 -8.58
C ASP A 61 -6.54 -0.89 -8.21
N ILE A 62 -5.72 -1.93 -8.40
CA ILE A 62 -4.29 -1.92 -8.06
C ILE A 62 -3.54 -0.78 -8.75
N GLU A 63 -3.85 -0.49 -10.02
CA GLU A 63 -3.19 0.58 -10.76
C GLU A 63 -3.51 1.96 -10.16
N ILE A 64 -4.75 2.18 -9.72
CA ILE A 64 -5.16 3.44 -9.06
C ILE A 64 -4.41 3.60 -7.72
N VAL A 65 -4.19 2.50 -6.99
CA VAL A 65 -3.41 2.51 -5.75
C VAL A 65 -1.94 2.83 -6.03
N LYS A 66 -1.36 2.25 -7.10
CA LYS A 66 0.02 2.54 -7.52
C LYS A 66 0.18 4.00 -7.93
N GLU A 67 -0.71 4.54 -8.75
CA GLU A 67 -0.72 5.95 -9.16
C GLU A 67 -0.78 6.87 -7.93
N TYR A 68 -1.66 6.58 -6.96
CA TYR A 68 -1.75 7.35 -5.73
C TYR A 68 -0.44 7.34 -4.93
N LEU A 69 0.16 6.16 -4.73
CA LEU A 69 1.42 6.02 -3.99
C LEU A 69 2.59 6.71 -4.71
N GLN A 70 2.62 6.65 -6.04
CA GLN A 70 3.56 7.38 -6.88
C GLN A 70 3.41 8.89 -6.72
N GLU A 71 2.20 9.43 -6.89
CA GLU A 71 1.96 10.87 -6.87
C GLU A 71 2.16 11.50 -5.49
N LYS A 72 1.73 10.80 -4.42
CA LYS A 72 1.78 11.35 -3.06
C LYS A 72 3.09 11.09 -2.34
N HIS A 73 3.69 9.93 -2.57
CA HIS A 73 4.83 9.46 -1.79
C HIS A 73 6.10 9.29 -2.62
N GLY A 74 6.03 9.48 -3.94
CA GLY A 74 7.18 9.31 -4.83
C GLY A 74 7.64 7.86 -4.95
N ILE A 75 6.83 6.89 -4.51
CA ILE A 75 7.09 5.46 -4.68
C ILE A 75 7.25 5.16 -6.17
N ARG A 76 8.19 4.31 -6.52
CA ARG A 76 8.48 3.86 -7.88
C ARG A 76 8.52 2.35 -7.97
N ASP A 77 9.05 1.72 -6.92
CA ASP A 77 9.19 0.29 -6.82
C ASP A 77 8.11 -0.27 -5.90
N PHE A 78 7.46 -1.34 -6.34
CA PHE A 78 6.41 -2.02 -5.59
C PHE A 78 6.80 -3.48 -5.46
N LEU A 79 6.94 -3.94 -4.22
CA LEU A 79 7.28 -5.31 -3.91
C LEU A 79 6.23 -5.92 -3.01
N TYR A 80 5.86 -7.18 -3.25
CA TYR A 80 5.07 -7.95 -2.29
C TYR A 80 5.77 -9.24 -1.90
N TYR A 81 5.56 -9.70 -0.68
CA TYR A 81 6.06 -10.99 -0.22
C TYR A 81 5.18 -12.10 -0.78
N ASP A 82 5.78 -12.97 -1.59
CA ASP A 82 5.14 -14.17 -2.10
C ASP A 82 5.49 -15.35 -1.18
N SER A 83 4.51 -15.80 -0.39
CA SER A 83 4.66 -16.96 0.48
C SER A 83 4.51 -18.29 -0.25
N ASP A 84 3.96 -18.27 -1.46
CA ASP A 84 3.66 -19.44 -2.26
C ASP A 84 4.80 -19.80 -3.22
N SER A 85 5.80 -18.92 -3.35
CA SER A 85 7.01 -19.21 -4.14
C SER A 85 7.92 -20.21 -3.43
N ASP A 86 8.52 -21.13 -4.19
CA ASP A 86 9.42 -22.19 -3.70
C ASP A 86 10.56 -21.64 -2.82
N GLU A 87 11.00 -20.42 -3.11
CA GLU A 87 11.84 -19.61 -2.22
C GLU A 87 11.07 -18.35 -1.84
N ALA A 88 10.57 -18.29 -0.61
CA ALA A 88 9.78 -17.16 -0.12
C ALA A 88 10.55 -15.84 -0.33
N SER A 89 10.06 -15.02 -1.27
CA SER A 89 10.81 -13.89 -1.80
C SER A 89 9.89 -12.70 -2.11
N TYR A 90 10.51 -11.53 -2.29
CA TYR A 90 9.79 -10.34 -2.71
C TYR A 90 9.70 -10.26 -4.22
N VAL A 91 8.48 -10.12 -4.74
CA VAL A 91 8.16 -10.04 -6.17
C VAL A 91 7.81 -8.62 -6.54
N ASN A 92 8.39 -8.12 -7.64
CA ASN A 92 8.07 -6.81 -8.22
C ASN A 92 6.82 -6.90 -9.09
N PHE A 93 5.96 -5.88 -9.04
CA PHE A 93 4.69 -5.86 -9.76
C PHE A 93 4.23 -4.45 -10.17
#